data_AF-A0A1G2RCE5-F1
#
_entry.id   AF-A0A1G2RCE5-F1
#
_cell.length_a   1.000
_cell.length_b   1.000
_cell.length_c   1.000
_cell.angle_alpha   90.00
_cell.angle_beta   90.00
_cell.angle_gamma   90.00
#
_symmetry.space_group_name_H-M   'P 1'
#
loop_
_entity.id
_entity.type
_entity.pdbx_description
1 polymer ?
#
loop_
_entity_poly.entity_id
_entity_poly.type
_entity_poly.pdbx_seq_one_letter_code
_entity_poly.pdbx_strand_id
1 'polypeptide(L)'
;ELYGMESPQALEVFETADNISGIGPKAALLIASLGSMEQLKAAIEKGDVAYFAKVHGVGQKKIQKIILELTGKLKSLGQRKAKSPEDKEAMDALLALGFSSSKAREALSHLPANLSSSEEKVRGALKAMRAA
;
A
#
# COMPACT_ATOMS: atom_id res chain seq x y z
N GLU A 1 4.14 -15.14 -21.15
CA GLU A 1 2.95 -14.37 -21.59
C GLU A 1 3.10 -12.93 -21.10
N LEU A 2 2.41 -11.97 -21.72
CA LEU A 2 2.42 -10.56 -21.29
C LEU A 2 1.05 -10.21 -20.71
N TYR A 3 1.03 -9.60 -19.53
CA TYR A 3 -0.19 -9.16 -18.84
C TYR A 3 -0.14 -7.65 -18.64
N GLY A 4 -1.15 -6.94 -19.15
CA GLY A 4 -1.26 -5.48 -19.05
C GLY A 4 -2.13 -5.05 -17.87
N MET A 5 -1.80 -3.90 -17.27
CA MET A 5 -2.51 -3.32 -16.12
C MET A 5 -2.80 -1.84 -16.37
N GLU A 6 -3.98 -1.39 -15.97
CA GLU A 6 -4.44 -0.01 -16.18
C GLU A 6 -3.76 1.00 -15.22
N SER A 7 -3.18 0.51 -14.12
CA SER A 7 -2.48 1.35 -13.14
C SER A 7 -1.34 0.62 -12.43
N PRO A 8 -0.36 1.35 -11.87
CA PRO A 8 0.67 0.76 -11.01
C PRO A 8 0.10 0.02 -9.80
N GLN A 9 -1.04 0.49 -9.26
CA GLN A 9 -1.71 -0.15 -8.14
C GLN A 9 -2.32 -1.50 -8.54
N ALA A 10 -2.92 -1.58 -9.74
CA ALA A 10 -3.41 -2.85 -10.29
C ALA A 10 -2.26 -3.84 -10.54
N LEU A 11 -1.11 -3.37 -11.00
CA LEU A 11 0.09 -4.19 -11.15
C LEU A 11 0.54 -4.79 -9.81
N GLU A 12 0.54 -4.01 -8.75
CA GLU A 12 0.93 -4.50 -7.43
C GLU A 12 -0.06 -5.55 -6.89
N VAL A 13 -1.36 -5.37 -7.14
CA VAL A 13 -2.38 -6.38 -6.79
C VAL A 13 -2.12 -7.68 -7.55
N PHE A 14 -1.86 -7.59 -8.85
CA PHE A 14 -1.53 -8.74 -9.69
C PHE A 14 -0.32 -9.49 -9.17
N GLU A 15 0.82 -8.82 -8.97
CA GLU A 15 2.05 -9.44 -8.49
C GLU A 15 1.87 -10.08 -7.10
N THR A 16 1.04 -9.48 -6.25
CA THR A 16 0.75 -10.04 -4.93
C THR A 16 -0.07 -11.32 -5.04
N ALA A 17 -1.09 -11.31 -5.89
CA ALA A 17 -1.92 -12.48 -6.11
C ALA A 17 -1.14 -13.62 -6.78
N ASP A 18 -0.32 -13.32 -7.79
CA ASP A 18 0.48 -14.31 -8.54
C ASP A 18 1.56 -14.98 -7.67
N ASN A 19 2.12 -14.25 -6.70
CA ASN A 19 3.08 -14.82 -5.73
C ASN A 19 2.47 -15.85 -4.76
N ILE A 20 1.14 -15.97 -4.68
CA ILE A 20 0.50 -16.93 -3.80
C ILE A 20 0.46 -18.30 -4.48
N SER A 21 1.12 -19.28 -3.87
CA SER A 21 1.16 -20.66 -4.37
C SER A 21 -0.23 -21.21 -4.77
N GLY A 22 -0.32 -21.62 -6.04
CA GLY A 22 -1.53 -22.17 -6.63
C GLY A 22 -2.53 -21.13 -7.12
N ILE A 23 -2.17 -19.85 -7.13
CA ILE A 23 -2.82 -18.82 -7.95
C ILE A 23 -1.95 -18.67 -9.19
N GLY A 24 -2.53 -18.88 -10.36
CA GLY A 24 -1.85 -18.66 -11.62
C GLY A 24 -2.08 -17.25 -12.14
N PRO A 25 -1.31 -16.83 -13.16
CA PRO A 25 -1.34 -15.46 -13.67
C PRO A 25 -2.72 -15.07 -14.22
N LYS A 26 -3.47 -16.00 -14.79
CA LYS A 26 -4.86 -15.75 -15.23
C LYS A 26 -5.81 -15.41 -14.07
N ALA A 27 -5.66 -16.08 -12.93
CA ALA A 27 -6.47 -15.79 -11.74
C ALA A 27 -6.02 -14.48 -11.09
N ALA A 28 -4.71 -14.22 -11.05
CA ALA A 28 -4.16 -12.95 -10.57
C ALA A 28 -4.65 -11.75 -11.39
N LEU A 29 -4.72 -11.89 -12.72
CA LEU A 29 -5.29 -10.87 -13.61
C LEU A 29 -6.74 -10.57 -13.26
N LEU A 30 -7.57 -11.61 -13.11
CA LEU A 30 -8.99 -11.44 -12.76
C LEU A 30 -9.17 -10.76 -11.40
N ILE A 31 -8.28 -11.02 -10.44
CA ILE A 31 -8.28 -10.35 -9.13
C ILE A 31 -7.90 -8.87 -9.29
N ALA A 32 -6.85 -8.57 -10.06
CA ALA A 32 -6.39 -7.20 -10.28
C ALA A 32 -7.39 -6.34 -11.06
N SER A 33 -8.18 -6.97 -11.93
CA SER A 33 -9.25 -6.33 -12.71
C SER A 33 -10.63 -6.43 -12.05
N LEU A 34 -10.71 -6.82 -10.78
CA LEU A 34 -11.97 -6.99 -10.08
C LEU A 34 -12.51 -5.62 -9.63
N GLY A 35 -13.43 -5.05 -10.40
CA GLY A 35 -14.02 -3.74 -10.08
C GLY A 35 -13.02 -2.58 -10.08
N SER A 36 -13.38 -1.47 -9.44
CA SER A 36 -12.48 -0.31 -9.32
C SER A 36 -11.44 -0.48 -8.21
N MET A 37 -10.33 0.25 -8.28
CA MET A 37 -9.28 0.20 -7.26
C MET A 37 -9.80 0.58 -5.86
N GLU A 38 -10.76 1.51 -5.78
CA GLU A 38 -11.42 1.91 -4.54
C GLU A 38 -12.27 0.79 -3.96
N GLN A 39 -13.03 0.08 -4.81
CA GLN A 39 -13.83 -1.07 -4.40
C GLN A 39 -12.93 -2.21 -3.90
N LEU A 40 -11.83 -2.45 -4.61
CA LEU A 40 -10.85 -3.46 -4.25
C LEU A 40 -10.23 -3.16 -2.87
N LYS A 41 -9.80 -1.91 -2.64
CA LYS A 41 -9.30 -1.47 -1.34
C LYS A 41 -10.33 -1.66 -0.23
N ALA A 42 -11.56 -1.22 -0.44
CA ALA A 42 -12.63 -1.36 0.54
C ALA A 42 -12.91 -2.84 0.86
N ALA A 43 -12.87 -3.72 -0.14
CA ALA A 43 -13.04 -5.16 0.05
C ALA A 43 -11.87 -5.77 0.85
N ILE A 44 -10.63 -5.35 0.58
CA ILE A 44 -9.44 -5.80 1.32
C ILE A 44 -9.51 -5.34 2.78
N GLU A 45 -9.84 -4.07 3.03
CA GLU A 45 -9.95 -3.50 4.38
C GLU A 45 -11.04 -4.18 5.22
N LYS A 46 -12.17 -4.50 4.59
CA LYS A 46 -13.28 -5.22 5.23
C LYS A 46 -13.07 -6.73 5.33
N GLY A 47 -12.04 -7.26 4.70
CA GLY A 47 -11.83 -8.70 4.57
C GLY A 47 -12.97 -9.42 3.84
N ASP A 48 -13.56 -8.78 2.83
CA ASP A 48 -14.72 -9.28 2.10
C ASP A 48 -14.35 -10.45 1.18
N VAL A 49 -14.39 -11.66 1.72
CA VAL A 49 -14.14 -12.91 0.99
C VAL A 49 -15.13 -13.11 -0.16
N ALA A 50 -16.38 -12.66 -0.01
CA ALA A 50 -17.42 -12.84 -1.03
C ALA A 50 -17.14 -12.00 -2.28
N TYR A 51 -16.52 -10.83 -2.11
CA TYR A 51 -16.07 -10.00 -3.22
C TYR A 51 -15.08 -10.76 -4.13
N PHE A 52 -14.04 -11.36 -3.54
CA PHE A 52 -13.02 -12.12 -4.29
C PHE A 52 -13.50 -13.49 -4.78
N ALA A 53 -14.54 -14.07 -4.15
CA ALA A 53 -15.13 -15.35 -4.57
C ALA A 53 -15.78 -15.31 -5.96
N LYS A 54 -15.98 -14.10 -6.54
CA LYS A 54 -16.41 -13.92 -7.92
C LYS A 54 -15.39 -14.45 -8.95
N VAL A 55 -14.14 -14.61 -8.54
CA VAL A 55 -13.08 -15.15 -9.41
C VAL A 55 -13.10 -16.68 -9.37
N HIS A 56 -13.51 -17.29 -10.49
CA HIS A 56 -13.51 -18.74 -10.63
C HIS A 56 -12.10 -19.33 -10.50
N GLY A 57 -11.98 -20.47 -9.81
CA GLY A 57 -10.72 -21.19 -9.64
C GLY A 57 -9.88 -20.76 -8.42
N VAL A 58 -10.36 -19.79 -7.61
CA VAL A 58 -9.71 -19.38 -6.37
C VAL A 58 -10.51 -19.89 -5.16
N GLY A 59 -9.91 -20.79 -4.39
CA GLY A 59 -10.55 -21.33 -3.18
C GLY A 59 -10.55 -20.34 -2.01
N GLN A 60 -11.48 -20.52 -1.06
CA GLN A 60 -11.66 -19.63 0.10
C GLN A 60 -10.38 -19.39 0.90
N LYS A 61 -9.56 -20.43 1.14
CA LYS A 61 -8.26 -20.29 1.84
C LYS A 61 -7.29 -19.37 1.08
N LYS A 62 -7.28 -19.45 -0.26
CA LYS A 62 -6.44 -18.61 -1.10
C LYS A 62 -6.93 -17.17 -1.08
N ILE A 63 -8.25 -16.95 -1.14
CA ILE A 63 -8.86 -15.62 -0.99
C ILE A 63 -8.46 -14.96 0.33
N GLN A 64 -8.56 -15.70 1.45
CA GLN A 64 -8.14 -15.18 2.75
C GLN A 64 -6.67 -14.79 2.76
N LYS A 65 -5.81 -15.59 2.13
CA LYS A 65 -4.39 -15.27 1.98
C LYS A 65 -4.16 -14.03 1.11
N ILE A 66 -4.87 -13.90 -0.02
CA ILE A 66 -4.82 -12.71 -0.89
C ILE A 66 -5.15 -11.46 -0.08
N ILE A 67 -6.27 -11.47 0.63
CA ILE A 67 -6.72 -10.35 1.46
C ILE A 67 -5.61 -10.01 2.47
N LEU A 68 -5.08 -10.98 3.20
CA LEU A 68 -4.05 -10.75 4.21
C LEU A 68 -2.78 -10.10 3.64
N GLU A 69 -2.24 -10.66 2.55
CA GLU A 69 -1.03 -10.15 1.88
C GLU A 69 -1.25 -8.73 1.34
N LEU A 70 -2.42 -8.48 0.71
CA LEU A 70 -2.77 -7.17 0.19
C LEU A 70 -3.03 -6.16 1.30
N THR A 71 -3.63 -6.54 2.42
CA THR A 71 -3.77 -5.67 3.61
C THR A 71 -2.40 -5.29 4.14
N GLY A 72 -1.45 -6.23 4.20
CA GLY A 72 -0.06 -5.97 4.58
C GLY A 72 0.61 -4.95 3.64
N LYS A 73 0.43 -5.11 2.34
CA LYS A 73 0.95 -4.16 1.35
C LYS A 73 0.27 -2.80 1.38
N LEU A 74 -1.06 -2.73 1.54
CA LEU A 74 -1.78 -1.45 1.66
C LEU A 74 -1.32 -0.67 2.90
N LYS A 75 -1.09 -1.35 4.02
CA LYS A 75 -0.46 -0.73 5.21
C LYS A 75 0.96 -0.24 4.90
N SER A 76 1.72 -0.98 4.09
CA SER A 76 3.04 -0.56 3.62
C SER A 76 3.00 0.55 2.56
N LEU A 77 1.93 0.70 1.78
CA LEU A 77 1.77 1.75 0.76
C LEU A 77 1.28 3.06 1.38
N GLY A 78 0.51 2.97 2.48
CA GLY A 78 0.26 4.07 3.39
C GLY A 78 1.52 4.57 4.08
N GLN A 79 2.62 3.81 4.03
CA GLN A 79 3.95 4.26 4.39
C GLN A 79 4.68 4.65 3.11
N ARG A 80 4.64 5.94 2.74
CA ARG A 80 5.58 6.48 1.73
C ARG A 80 6.99 6.01 2.10
N LYS A 81 7.58 5.11 1.31
CA LYS A 81 9.03 4.96 1.30
C LYS A 81 9.58 6.33 0.95
N ALA A 82 10.47 6.88 1.78
CA ALA A 82 11.20 8.11 1.49
C ALA A 82 11.81 7.99 0.08
N LYS A 83 11.18 8.63 -0.90
CA LYS A 83 11.51 8.47 -2.32
C LYS A 83 12.47 9.56 -2.78
N SER A 84 12.46 10.70 -2.11
CA SER A 84 13.34 11.83 -2.42
C SER A 84 14.48 11.99 -1.40
N PRO A 85 15.63 12.57 -1.78
CA PRO A 85 16.69 12.94 -0.84
C PRO A 85 16.17 13.77 0.35
N GLU A 86 15.20 14.63 0.09
CA GLU A 86 14.57 15.50 1.08
C GLU A 86 13.66 14.71 2.04
N ASP A 87 13.07 13.59 1.61
CA ASP A 87 12.35 12.68 2.52
C ASP A 87 13.31 11.98 3.48
N LYS A 88 14.52 11.62 3.01
CA LYS A 88 15.56 11.02 3.86
C LYS A 88 16.10 12.02 4.87
N GLU A 89 16.41 13.23 4.41
CA GLU A 89 16.88 14.29 5.29
C GLU A 89 15.82 14.66 6.34
N ALA A 90 14.53 14.71 5.95
CA ALA A 90 13.45 14.92 6.91
C ALA A 90 13.29 13.76 7.90
N MET A 91 13.49 12.52 7.45
CA MET A 91 13.49 11.35 8.34
C MET A 91 14.63 11.42 9.35
N ASP A 92 15.85 11.70 8.91
CA ASP A 92 17.04 11.76 9.75
C ASP A 92 16.93 12.89 10.78
N ALA A 93 16.36 14.04 10.39
CA ALA A 93 16.05 15.13 11.29
C ALA A 93 15.03 14.72 12.38
N LEU A 94 13.95 14.01 12.01
CA LEU A 94 12.97 13.52 12.98
C LEU A 94 13.58 12.48 13.94
N LEU A 95 14.47 11.61 13.45
CA LEU A 95 15.20 10.67 14.29
C LEU A 95 16.14 11.39 15.27
N ALA A 96 16.86 12.43 14.81
CA ALA A 96 17.73 13.25 15.63
C ALA A 96 16.98 14.03 16.72
N LEU A 97 15.71 14.39 16.47
CA LEU A 97 14.81 14.98 17.46
C LEU A 97 14.25 13.96 18.48
N GLY A 98 14.59 12.67 18.33
CA GLY A 98 14.22 11.61 19.26
C GLY A 98 12.94 10.84 18.91
N PHE A 99 12.37 11.02 17.71
CA PHE A 99 11.22 10.24 17.28
C PHE A 99 11.63 8.85 16.80
N SER A 100 10.76 7.85 16.98
CA SER A 100 11.02 6.50 16.48
C SER A 100 10.89 6.44 14.96
N SER A 101 11.63 5.54 14.30
CA SER A 101 11.56 5.36 12.84
C SER A 101 10.14 5.07 12.34
N SER A 102 9.34 4.35 13.13
CA SER A 102 7.93 4.09 12.79
C SER A 102 7.11 5.38 12.78
N LYS A 103 7.22 6.18 13.84
CA LYS A 103 6.44 7.41 14.00
C LYS A 103 6.84 8.48 12.98
N ALA A 104 8.15 8.62 12.73
CA ALA A 104 8.67 9.53 11.72
C ALA A 104 8.17 9.18 10.30
N ARG A 105 8.18 7.88 9.95
CA ARG A 105 7.69 7.40 8.66
C ARG A 105 6.20 7.62 8.47
N GLU A 106 5.41 7.35 9.49
CA GLU A 106 3.97 7.58 9.48
C GLU A 106 3.64 9.08 9.31
N ALA A 107 4.29 9.96 10.09
CA ALA A 107 4.05 11.39 9.96
C ALA A 107 4.42 11.94 8.58
N LEU A 108 5.52 11.46 7.97
CA LEU A 108 5.93 11.85 6.62
C LEU A 108 5.01 11.28 5.53
N SER A 109 4.36 10.14 5.76
CA SER A 109 3.48 9.53 4.77
C SER A 109 2.13 10.23 4.63
N HIS A 110 1.68 10.89 5.69
CA HIS A 110 0.46 11.72 5.70
C HIS A 110 0.66 13.13 5.10
N LEU A 111 1.88 13.49 4.68
CA LEU A 111 2.14 14.82 4.13
C LEU A 111 1.67 14.97 2.67
N PRO A 112 1.17 16.15 2.28
CA PRO A 112 0.84 16.43 0.90
C PRO A 112 2.09 16.36 0.00
N ALA A 113 1.92 15.95 -1.26
CA ALA A 113 3.02 15.74 -2.22
C ALA A 113 3.66 17.05 -2.72
N ASN A 114 3.14 18.20 -2.32
CA ASN A 114 3.58 19.53 -2.76
C ASN A 114 4.73 20.10 -1.92
N LEU A 115 5.17 19.39 -0.87
CA LEU A 115 6.29 19.82 -0.03
C LEU A 115 7.60 19.40 -0.69
N SER A 116 8.36 20.38 -1.14
CA SER A 116 9.62 20.16 -1.87
C SER A 116 10.80 20.14 -0.92
N SER A 117 10.79 20.97 0.13
CA SER A 117 11.93 21.12 1.05
C SER A 117 11.87 20.13 2.21
N SER A 118 13.04 19.63 2.63
CA SER A 118 13.19 18.79 3.82
C SER A 118 12.71 19.50 5.09
N GLU A 119 12.97 20.81 5.21
CA GLU A 119 12.55 21.61 6.36
C GLU A 119 11.01 21.73 6.46
N GLU A 120 10.33 21.91 5.33
CA GLU A 120 8.88 21.96 5.26
C GLU A 120 8.26 20.61 5.62
N LYS A 121 8.88 19.51 5.17
CA LYS A 121 8.46 18.14 5.50
C LYS A 121 8.61 17.86 7.00
N VAL A 122 9.73 18.26 7.62
CA VAL A 122 9.94 18.12 9.07
C VAL A 122 8.87 18.92 9.83
N ARG A 123 8.65 20.18 9.47
CA ARG A 123 7.63 21.01 10.12
C ARG A 123 6.22 20.43 9.96
N GLY A 124 5.89 19.95 8.76
CA GLY A 124 4.62 19.28 8.47
C GLY A 124 4.43 18.02 9.32
N ALA A 125 5.46 17.18 9.40
CA ALA A 125 5.43 15.94 10.18
C ALA A 125 5.24 16.22 11.68
N LEU A 126 5.96 17.19 12.24
CA LEU A 126 5.82 17.59 13.65
C LEU A 126 4.43 18.15 13.95
N LYS A 127 3.82 18.89 13.00
CA LYS A 127 2.45 19.38 13.14
C LYS A 127 1.44 18.23 13.11
N ALA A 128 1.61 17.25 12.22
CA ALA A 128 0.78 16.06 12.16
C ALA A 128 0.86 15.24 13.46
N MET A 129 2.06 15.10 14.04
CA MET A 129 2.28 14.39 15.31
C MET A 129 1.73 15.11 16.55
N ARG A 130 1.52 16.43 16.48
CA ARG A 130 0.91 17.23 17.55
C ARG A 130 -0.62 17.23 17.50
N ALA A 131 -1.18 16.90 16.35
CA ALA A 131 -2.63 16.87 16.11
C ALA A 131 -3.24 15.47 16.33
N ALA A 132 -2.42 14.48 16.69
CA ALA A 132 -2.80 13.10 17.03
C ALA A 132 -2.50 12.83 18.51
#